data_AF-A0A3B9LZ05-F1
#
_entry.id   AF-A0A3B9LZ05-F1
#
_cell.length_a   1.000
_cell.length_b   1.000
_cell.length_c   1.000
_cell.angle_alpha   90.00
_cell.angle_beta   90.00
_cell.angle_gamma   90.00
#
_symmetry.space_group_name_H-M   'P 1'
#
loop_
_entity.id
_entity.type
_entity.pdbx_description
1 polymer ?
#
loop_
_entity_poly.entity_id
_entity_poly.type
_entity_poly.pdbx_seq_one_letter_code
_entity_poly.pdbx_strand_id
1 'polypeptide(L)'
;DVSQLRHKARTAVVVGHGSIVIPYFFGVTLALFLYSNLAQPGASFIAFALFMGISMSITAFPVLVRILQDRGIFKTPLGNTATACAAVGDVTAWSILAFVVAIARATSVGSVAVSLGLVLIFVALMLFVLKRNLPAWLGPALERDEPGKGALAVVLAVVLVSALSTELIGIHALFGAFLAGIIMPTAGGFRQKLVVRVENLSSVLLLPLFFAFIGLRTQIGLLNGGRDWLICFAIIGVATVGKLGGTALTARLVGMQWRESFQLGALMNTRGLMELIALNIGYELGILSLRIFTMLVVMALVTTVMTGPLLALFGRRTMPSSVSGAVAS
;
A
#
# COMPACT_ATOMS: atom_id res chain seq x y z
N ASP A 1 -8.63 12.01 26.68
CA ASP A 1 -8.85 13.44 26.42
C ASP A 1 -9.18 13.67 24.95
N VAL A 2 -10.40 14.09 24.64
CA VAL A 2 -10.96 14.12 23.26
C VAL A 2 -10.28 15.18 22.39
N SER A 3 -9.81 16.27 23.01
CA SER A 3 -9.10 17.38 22.36
C SER A 3 -7.76 16.93 21.77
N GLN A 4 -6.97 16.18 22.54
CA GLN A 4 -5.68 15.61 22.11
C GLN A 4 -5.88 14.56 21.01
N LEU A 5 -6.95 13.75 21.10
CA LEU A 5 -7.29 12.78 20.06
C LEU A 5 -7.63 13.49 18.73
N ARG A 6 -8.42 14.56 18.79
CA ARG A 6 -8.81 15.37 17.63
C ARG A 6 -7.62 16.09 16.99
N HIS A 7 -6.69 16.61 17.80
CA HIS A 7 -5.47 17.23 17.30
C HIS A 7 -4.57 16.23 16.56
N LYS A 8 -4.37 15.04 17.14
CA LYS A 8 -3.59 13.96 16.51
C LYS A 8 -4.23 13.47 15.21
N ALA A 9 -5.56 13.31 15.20
CA ALA A 9 -6.30 12.95 14.00
C ALA A 9 -6.18 14.00 12.89
N ARG A 10 -6.33 15.29 13.23
CA ARG A 10 -6.14 16.38 12.26
C ARG A 10 -4.73 16.40 11.68
N THR A 11 -3.72 16.18 12.53
CA THR A 11 -2.31 16.09 12.08
C THR A 11 -2.13 14.95 11.10
N ALA A 12 -2.64 13.76 11.43
CA ALA A 12 -2.55 12.58 10.56
C ALA A 12 -3.24 12.79 9.21
N VAL A 13 -4.40 13.45 9.19
CA VAL A 13 -5.14 13.73 7.95
C VAL A 13 -4.42 14.76 7.09
N VAL A 14 -3.98 15.87 7.67
CA VAL A 14 -3.31 16.96 6.92
C VAL A 14 -1.96 16.50 6.40
N VAL A 15 -1.14 15.88 7.24
CA VAL A 15 0.18 15.38 6.84
C VAL A 15 0.03 14.17 5.90
N GLY A 16 -0.93 13.28 6.17
CA GLY A 16 -1.24 12.14 5.30
C GLY A 16 -1.59 12.58 3.87
N HIS A 17 -2.55 13.51 3.71
CA HIS A 17 -2.91 14.02 2.38
C HIS A 17 -1.81 14.90 1.77
N GLY A 18 -1.12 15.70 2.59
CA GLY A 18 0.03 16.49 2.15
C GLY A 18 1.16 15.61 1.57
N SER A 19 1.38 14.45 2.18
CA SER A 19 2.32 13.43 1.69
C SER A 19 1.87 12.74 0.39
N ILE A 20 0.63 12.94 -0.06
CA ILE A 20 0.11 12.43 -1.33
C ILE A 20 0.10 13.55 -2.36
N VAL A 21 -0.54 14.68 -2.09
CA VAL A 21 -0.80 15.73 -3.08
C VAL A 21 0.49 16.25 -3.71
N ILE A 22 1.53 16.47 -2.92
CA ILE A 22 2.81 17.02 -3.40
C ILE A 22 3.52 16.03 -4.35
N PRO A 23 3.84 14.79 -3.95
CA PRO A 23 4.45 13.84 -4.89
C PRO A 23 3.51 13.46 -6.04
N TYR A 24 2.19 13.50 -5.84
CA TYR A 24 1.21 13.28 -6.91
C TYR A 24 1.36 14.33 -8.00
N PHE A 25 1.41 15.61 -7.61
CA PHE A 25 1.62 16.71 -8.53
C PHE A 25 2.95 16.57 -9.28
N PHE A 26 4.02 16.19 -8.60
CA PHE A 26 5.30 15.92 -9.25
C PHE A 26 5.24 14.72 -10.21
N GLY A 27 4.53 13.66 -9.87
CA GLY A 27 4.32 12.51 -10.76
C GLY A 27 3.55 12.88 -12.03
N VAL A 28 2.45 13.64 -11.90
CA VAL A 28 1.69 14.16 -13.05
C VAL A 28 2.54 15.09 -13.91
N THR A 29 3.33 15.97 -13.28
CA THR A 29 4.23 16.88 -13.99
C THR A 29 5.32 16.10 -14.73
N LEU A 30 5.90 15.09 -14.10
CA LEU A 30 6.90 14.23 -14.72
C LEU A 30 6.32 13.45 -15.90
N ALA A 31 5.04 13.06 -15.82
CA ALA A 31 4.36 12.37 -16.90
C ALA A 31 4.31 13.17 -18.21
N LEU A 32 4.28 14.52 -18.15
CA LEU A 32 4.35 15.38 -19.34
C LEU A 32 5.62 15.13 -20.17
N PHE A 33 6.73 14.78 -19.51
CA PHE A 33 8.02 14.52 -20.15
C PHE A 33 8.22 13.04 -20.51
N LEU A 34 7.62 12.14 -19.73
CA LEU A 34 7.82 10.70 -19.89
C LEU A 34 6.83 10.05 -20.87
N TYR A 35 5.62 10.59 -21.01
CA TYR A 35 4.54 9.96 -21.76
C TYR A 35 4.94 9.63 -23.21
N SER A 36 5.51 10.57 -23.94
CA SER A 36 5.82 10.39 -25.36
C SER A 36 6.86 9.29 -25.64
N ASN A 37 7.69 8.94 -24.65
CA ASN A 37 8.80 8.00 -24.80
C ASN A 37 8.58 6.67 -24.07
N LEU A 38 7.77 6.67 -23.01
CA LEU A 38 7.68 5.56 -22.06
C LEU A 38 6.25 5.05 -21.81
N ALA A 39 5.21 5.75 -22.25
CA ALA A 39 3.86 5.21 -22.18
C ALA A 39 3.70 4.03 -23.15
N GLN A 40 2.81 3.10 -22.82
CA GLN A 40 2.45 2.03 -23.75
C GLN A 40 1.76 2.63 -24.98
N PRO A 41 2.04 2.15 -26.20
CA PRO A 41 1.34 2.62 -27.40
C PRO A 41 -0.18 2.48 -27.24
N GLY A 42 -0.91 3.58 -27.45
CA GLY A 42 -2.38 3.64 -27.31
C GLY A 42 -2.89 3.92 -25.89
N ALA A 43 -2.02 4.02 -24.88
CA ALA A 43 -2.44 4.44 -23.54
C ALA A 43 -2.91 5.90 -23.53
N SER A 44 -3.96 6.20 -22.77
CA SER A 44 -4.41 7.59 -22.57
C SER A 44 -3.40 8.37 -21.73
N PHE A 45 -3.05 9.59 -22.18
CA PHE A 45 -2.22 10.52 -21.40
C PHE A 45 -2.79 10.75 -20.00
N ILE A 46 -4.10 10.92 -19.89
CA ILE A 46 -4.75 11.17 -18.60
C ILE A 46 -4.55 9.98 -17.67
N ALA A 47 -4.81 8.75 -18.15
CA ALA A 47 -4.60 7.54 -17.36
C ALA A 47 -3.13 7.41 -16.93
N PHE A 48 -2.19 7.62 -17.85
CA PHE A 48 -0.75 7.57 -17.56
C PHE A 48 -0.31 8.63 -16.54
N ALA A 49 -0.76 9.88 -16.69
CA ALA A 49 -0.38 10.97 -15.80
C ALA A 49 -0.92 10.80 -14.38
N LEU A 50 -2.20 10.41 -14.25
CA LEU A 50 -2.79 10.11 -12.95
C LEU A 50 -2.11 8.88 -12.31
N PHE A 51 -1.75 7.88 -13.13
CA PHE A 51 -1.04 6.69 -12.66
C PHE A 51 0.39 7.01 -12.19
N MET A 52 1.11 7.90 -12.87
CA MET A 52 2.41 8.40 -12.42
C MET A 52 2.29 9.16 -11.10
N GLY A 53 1.27 10.02 -10.98
CA GLY A 53 0.96 10.72 -9.73
C GLY A 53 0.76 9.77 -8.57
N ILE A 54 -0.05 8.71 -8.75
CA ILE A 54 -0.31 7.78 -7.67
C ILE A 54 0.91 6.91 -7.33
N SER A 55 1.66 6.46 -8.34
CA SER A 55 2.89 5.67 -8.13
C SER A 55 3.88 6.43 -7.25
N MET A 56 4.06 7.74 -7.48
CA MET A 56 4.89 8.59 -6.63
C MET A 56 4.33 8.83 -5.22
N SER A 57 3.06 8.49 -4.96
CA SER A 57 2.36 8.86 -3.73
C SER A 57 2.15 7.70 -2.76
N ILE A 58 2.18 6.45 -3.19
CA ILE A 58 1.86 5.29 -2.33
C ILE A 58 2.93 5.05 -1.27
N THR A 59 2.60 5.17 0.03
CA THR A 59 3.47 4.71 1.12
C THR A 59 3.04 3.31 1.51
N ALA A 60 3.95 2.35 1.64
CA ALA A 60 3.56 1.00 2.03
C ALA A 60 3.33 0.90 3.54
N PHE A 61 2.08 1.01 3.98
CA PHE A 61 1.70 0.92 5.40
C PHE A 61 2.27 -0.33 6.12
N PRO A 62 2.13 -1.57 5.60
CA PRO A 62 2.64 -2.75 6.30
C PRO A 62 4.16 -2.74 6.48
N VAL A 63 4.89 -2.30 5.44
CA VAL A 63 6.35 -2.23 5.46
C VAL A 63 6.82 -1.14 6.44
N LEU A 64 6.14 0.01 6.45
CA LEU A 64 6.40 1.06 7.43
C LEU A 64 6.23 0.55 8.87
N VAL A 65 5.10 -0.10 9.18
CA VAL A 65 4.84 -0.65 10.52
C VAL A 65 5.94 -1.62 10.91
N ARG A 66 6.37 -2.49 9.99
CA ARG A 66 7.48 -3.41 10.22
C ARG A 66 8.79 -2.68 10.52
N ILE A 67 9.16 -1.67 9.72
CA ILE A 67 10.35 -0.84 9.98
C ILE A 67 10.28 -0.17 11.35
N LEU A 68 9.12 0.37 11.73
CA LEU A 68 8.93 1.00 13.05
C LEU A 68 9.12 0.01 14.20
N GLN A 69 8.65 -1.23 14.04
CA GLN A 69 8.81 -2.31 15.01
C GLN A 69 10.27 -2.74 15.11
N ASP A 70 10.92 -3.01 13.97
CA ASP A 70 12.33 -3.43 13.91
C ASP A 70 13.28 -2.35 14.46
N ARG A 71 12.89 -1.07 14.35
CA ARG A 71 13.63 0.08 14.91
C ARG A 71 13.25 0.41 16.35
N GLY A 72 12.31 -0.30 16.97
CA GLY A 72 11.87 -0.05 18.35
C GLY A 72 11.13 1.28 18.56
N ILE A 73 10.70 1.96 17.49
CA ILE A 73 10.04 3.27 17.56
C ILE A 73 8.53 3.22 17.30
N PHE A 74 7.95 2.04 17.09
CA PHE A 74 6.52 1.85 16.81
C PHE A 74 5.59 2.52 17.82
N LYS A 75 5.89 2.40 19.12
CA LYS A 75 5.07 2.97 20.20
C LYS A 75 5.36 4.45 20.51
N THR A 76 6.28 5.08 19.78
CA THR A 76 6.65 6.49 20.00
C THR A 76 5.61 7.44 19.39
N PRO A 77 5.56 8.72 19.80
CA PRO A 77 4.71 9.72 19.14
C PRO A 77 4.93 9.81 17.63
N LEU A 78 6.19 9.74 17.18
CA LEU A 78 6.54 9.73 15.76
C LEU A 78 6.01 8.48 15.06
N GLY A 79 6.19 7.29 15.65
CA GLY A 79 5.70 6.03 15.10
C GLY A 79 4.18 5.99 14.98
N ASN A 80 3.46 6.48 15.99
CA ASN A 80 2.00 6.59 15.97
C ASN A 80 1.52 7.56 14.87
N THR A 81 2.17 8.73 14.74
CA THR A 81 1.85 9.70 13.68
C THR A 81 2.13 9.13 12.29
N ALA A 82 3.28 8.49 12.09
CA ALA A 82 3.64 7.85 10.82
C ALA A 82 2.63 6.76 10.43
N THR A 83 2.28 5.89 11.38
CA THR A 83 1.30 4.82 11.18
C THR A 83 -0.07 5.39 10.78
N ALA A 84 -0.53 6.45 11.46
CA ALA A 84 -1.80 7.10 11.15
C ALA A 84 -1.78 7.80 9.78
N CYS A 85 -0.69 8.51 9.44
CA CYS A 85 -0.54 9.16 8.14
C CYS A 85 -0.54 8.14 7.00
N ALA A 86 0.19 7.02 7.16
CA ALA A 86 0.26 5.96 6.17
C ALA A 86 -1.08 5.23 6.02
N ALA A 87 -1.83 5.01 7.10
CA ALA A 87 -3.16 4.39 7.02
C ALA A 87 -4.15 5.28 6.24
N VAL A 88 -4.16 6.59 6.51
CA VAL A 88 -4.95 7.55 5.72
C VAL A 88 -4.47 7.53 4.26
N GLY A 89 -3.15 7.52 4.07
CA GLY A 89 -2.54 7.51 2.75
C GLY A 89 -2.93 6.28 1.91
N ASP A 90 -2.99 5.11 2.52
CA ASP A 90 -3.42 3.86 1.89
C ASP A 90 -4.87 3.97 1.39
N VAL A 91 -5.80 4.42 2.24
CA VAL A 91 -7.21 4.59 1.85
C VAL A 91 -7.33 5.56 0.67
N THR A 92 -6.64 6.70 0.75
CA THR A 92 -6.66 7.70 -0.33
C THR A 92 -6.02 7.16 -1.61
N ALA A 93 -4.89 6.46 -1.52
CA ALA A 93 -4.24 5.85 -2.67
C ALA A 93 -5.16 4.80 -3.33
N TRP A 94 -5.72 3.85 -2.58
CA TRP A 94 -6.64 2.88 -3.18
C TRP A 94 -7.88 3.52 -3.81
N SER A 95 -8.38 4.62 -3.24
CA SER A 95 -9.47 5.39 -3.84
C SER A 95 -9.07 6.03 -5.17
N ILE A 96 -7.89 6.67 -5.23
CA ILE A 96 -7.35 7.25 -6.46
C ILE A 96 -7.07 6.16 -7.49
N LEU A 97 -6.49 5.03 -7.09
CA LEU A 97 -6.19 3.92 -7.99
C LEU A 97 -7.47 3.37 -8.61
N ALA A 98 -8.50 3.12 -7.80
CA ALA A 98 -9.80 2.67 -8.29
C ALA A 98 -10.38 3.66 -9.31
N PHE A 99 -10.25 4.96 -9.08
CA PHE A 99 -10.66 6.00 -10.02
C PHE A 99 -9.85 5.97 -11.33
N VAL A 100 -8.53 5.82 -11.25
CA VAL A 100 -7.65 5.71 -12.44
C VAL A 100 -7.96 4.46 -13.24
N VAL A 101 -8.17 3.32 -12.58
CA VAL A 101 -8.58 2.05 -13.21
C VAL A 101 -9.92 2.22 -13.91
N ALA A 102 -10.88 2.88 -13.27
CA ALA A 102 -12.20 3.14 -13.86
C ALA A 102 -12.09 4.00 -15.12
N ILE A 103 -11.27 5.07 -15.10
CA ILE A 103 -11.01 5.90 -16.29
C ILE A 103 -10.32 5.08 -17.40
N ALA A 104 -9.32 4.28 -17.04
CA ALA A 104 -8.57 3.48 -18.02
C ALA A 104 -9.43 2.40 -18.70
N ARG A 105 -10.43 1.86 -17.99
CA ARG A 105 -11.37 0.86 -18.50
C ARG A 105 -12.67 1.44 -19.07
N ALA A 106 -12.92 2.74 -18.90
CA ALA A 106 -14.18 3.36 -19.32
C ALA A 106 -14.31 3.33 -20.84
N THR A 107 -15.09 2.38 -21.34
CA THR A 107 -15.48 2.27 -22.75
C THR A 107 -16.82 2.95 -23.04
N SER A 108 -17.74 3.01 -22.05
CA SER A 108 -19.01 3.74 -22.14
C SER A 108 -19.61 4.07 -20.75
N VAL A 109 -20.51 5.06 -20.68
CA VAL A 109 -21.27 5.38 -19.44
C VAL A 109 -22.15 4.21 -19.00
N GLY A 110 -22.69 3.45 -19.96
CA GLY A 110 -23.53 2.28 -19.69
C GLY A 110 -22.79 1.15 -18.98
N SER A 111 -21.55 0.85 -19.39
CA SER A 111 -20.71 -0.15 -18.72
C SER A 111 -20.38 0.23 -17.28
N VAL A 112 -20.20 1.53 -16.98
CA VAL A 112 -19.93 2.00 -15.62
C VAL A 112 -21.12 1.80 -14.71
N ALA A 113 -22.34 2.08 -15.18
CA ALA A 113 -23.56 1.87 -14.40
C ALA A 113 -23.81 0.39 -14.07
N VAL A 114 -23.57 -0.50 -15.04
CA VAL A 114 -23.68 -1.96 -14.84
C VAL A 114 -22.65 -2.45 -13.82
N SER A 115 -21.38 -2.07 -13.96
CA SER A 115 -20.35 -2.42 -12.98
C SER A 115 -20.70 -1.92 -11.59
N LEU A 116 -21.17 -0.66 -11.45
CA LEU A 116 -21.56 -0.13 -10.14
C LEU A 116 -22.73 -0.92 -9.54
N GLY A 117 -23.73 -1.29 -10.33
CA GLY A 117 -24.85 -2.13 -9.90
C GLY A 117 -24.38 -3.50 -9.42
N LEU A 118 -23.52 -4.18 -10.18
CA LEU A 118 -22.95 -5.48 -9.81
C LEU A 118 -22.13 -5.40 -8.52
N VAL A 119 -21.38 -4.32 -8.32
CA VAL A 119 -20.61 -4.09 -7.08
C VAL A 119 -21.53 -3.93 -5.89
N LEU A 120 -22.61 -3.16 -6.01
CA LEU A 120 -23.59 -3.00 -4.93
C LEU A 120 -24.27 -4.33 -4.60
N ILE A 121 -24.64 -5.13 -5.61
CA ILE A 121 -25.21 -6.46 -5.42
C ILE A 121 -24.21 -7.38 -4.72
N PHE A 122 -22.95 -7.39 -5.16
CA PHE A 122 -21.88 -8.18 -4.56
C PHE A 122 -21.65 -7.81 -3.08
N VAL A 123 -21.54 -6.51 -2.78
CA VAL A 123 -21.38 -6.02 -1.41
C VAL A 123 -22.59 -6.40 -0.55
N ALA A 124 -23.81 -6.25 -1.07
CA ALA A 124 -25.03 -6.64 -0.38
C ALA A 124 -25.05 -8.16 -0.09
N LEU A 125 -24.69 -8.99 -1.07
CA LEU A 125 -24.61 -10.45 -0.90
C LEU A 125 -23.58 -10.83 0.17
N MET A 126 -22.40 -10.21 0.16
CA MET A 126 -21.37 -10.44 1.16
C MET A 126 -21.82 -10.04 2.57
N LEU A 127 -22.46 -8.87 2.72
CA LEU A 127 -22.84 -8.32 4.02
C LEU A 127 -24.12 -8.93 4.62
N PHE A 128 -25.12 -9.25 3.79
CA PHE A 128 -26.43 -9.70 4.26
C PHE A 128 -26.60 -11.22 4.17
N VAL A 129 -26.00 -11.87 3.17
CA VAL A 129 -26.12 -13.33 2.99
C VAL A 129 -24.91 -14.02 3.62
N LEU A 130 -23.71 -13.71 3.13
CA LEU A 130 -22.51 -14.46 3.49
C LEU A 130 -22.13 -14.24 4.95
N LYS A 131 -22.05 -12.99 5.42
CA LYS A 131 -21.77 -12.66 6.82
C LYS A 131 -22.75 -13.33 7.80
N ARG A 132 -24.03 -13.46 7.42
CA ARG A 132 -25.06 -14.09 8.27
C ARG A 132 -24.92 -15.61 8.33
N ASN A 133 -24.60 -16.24 7.21
CA ASN A 133 -24.58 -17.70 7.08
C ASN A 133 -23.21 -18.32 7.42
N LEU A 134 -22.12 -17.56 7.29
CA LEU A 134 -20.76 -18.03 7.51
C LEU A 134 -20.53 -18.60 8.93
N PRO A 135 -21.09 -18.04 10.02
CA PRO A 135 -21.01 -18.65 11.34
C PRO A 135 -21.67 -20.03 11.40
N ALA A 136 -22.81 -20.21 10.73
CA ALA A 136 -23.52 -21.49 10.69
C ALA A 136 -22.75 -22.54 9.87
N TRP A 137 -22.11 -22.15 8.77
CA TRP A 137 -21.28 -23.04 7.95
C TRP A 137 -19.99 -23.46 8.64
N LEU A 138 -19.39 -22.56 9.45
CA LEU A 138 -18.21 -22.87 10.25
C LEU A 138 -18.57 -23.66 11.51
N GLY A 139 -19.78 -23.46 12.04
CA GLY A 139 -20.37 -24.27 13.10
C GLY A 139 -19.43 -24.42 14.31
N PRO A 140 -19.19 -25.65 14.80
CA PRO A 140 -18.33 -25.90 15.96
C PRO A 140 -16.88 -25.43 15.80
N ALA A 141 -16.42 -25.16 14.57
CA ALA A 141 -15.05 -24.72 14.35
C ALA A 141 -14.77 -23.30 14.89
N LEU A 142 -15.82 -22.52 15.18
CA LEU A 142 -15.68 -21.19 15.79
C LEU A 142 -15.23 -21.25 17.25
N GLU A 143 -15.62 -22.29 17.97
CA GLU A 143 -15.36 -22.44 19.41
C GLU A 143 -14.08 -23.22 19.71
N ARG A 144 -13.54 -23.92 18.71
CA ARG A 144 -12.28 -24.65 18.85
C ARG A 144 -11.10 -23.71 19.04
N ASP A 145 -10.14 -24.11 19.86
CA ASP A 145 -8.89 -23.37 20.05
C ASP A 145 -8.08 -23.25 18.76
N GLU A 146 -8.12 -24.28 17.91
CA GLU A 146 -7.48 -24.26 16.61
C GLU A 146 -8.49 -24.43 15.45
N PRO A 147 -8.45 -23.57 14.42
CA PRO A 147 -9.23 -23.76 13.21
C PRO A 147 -8.82 -25.07 12.53
N GLY A 148 -9.76 -26.02 12.41
CA GLY A 148 -9.52 -27.27 11.69
C GLY A 148 -9.31 -27.03 10.18
N LYS A 149 -8.74 -28.02 9.49
CA LYS A 149 -8.47 -27.97 8.04
C LYS A 149 -9.69 -27.58 7.21
N GLY A 150 -10.88 -28.07 7.58
CA GLY A 150 -12.14 -27.73 6.90
C GLY A 150 -12.52 -26.26 7.04
N ALA A 151 -12.33 -25.66 8.22
CA ALA A 151 -12.59 -24.23 8.42
C ALA A 151 -11.63 -23.36 7.60
N LEU A 152 -10.34 -23.75 7.54
CA LEU A 152 -9.37 -23.08 6.68
C LEU A 152 -9.73 -23.21 5.19
N ALA A 153 -10.19 -24.38 4.75
CA ALA A 153 -10.63 -24.59 3.37
C ALA A 153 -11.83 -23.69 3.00
N VAL A 154 -12.83 -23.58 3.88
CA VAL A 154 -13.98 -22.68 3.70
C VAL A 154 -13.52 -21.23 3.63
N VAL A 155 -12.64 -20.81 4.53
CA VAL A 155 -12.11 -19.44 4.57
C VAL A 155 -11.35 -19.11 3.28
N LEU A 156 -10.46 -20.00 2.83
CA LEU A 156 -9.73 -19.82 1.57
C LEU A 156 -10.67 -19.80 0.37
N ALA A 157 -11.68 -20.68 0.33
CA ALA A 157 -12.67 -20.68 -0.73
C ALA A 157 -13.46 -19.36 -0.78
N VAL A 158 -13.90 -18.84 0.37
CA VAL A 158 -14.59 -17.54 0.45
C VAL A 158 -13.69 -16.42 -0.04
N VAL A 159 -12.41 -16.40 0.36
CA VAL A 159 -11.44 -15.38 -0.10
C VAL A 159 -11.22 -15.47 -1.61
N LEU A 160 -10.97 -16.66 -2.16
CA LEU A 160 -10.70 -16.86 -3.59
C LEU A 160 -11.92 -16.57 -4.47
N VAL A 161 -13.11 -17.05 -4.08
CA VAL A 161 -14.36 -16.80 -4.82
C VAL A 161 -14.73 -15.33 -4.78
N SER A 162 -14.54 -14.67 -3.63
CA SER A 162 -14.76 -13.23 -3.47
C SER A 162 -13.81 -12.41 -4.36
N ALA A 163 -12.52 -12.76 -4.36
CA ALA A 163 -11.52 -12.14 -5.21
C ALA A 163 -11.83 -12.31 -6.71
N LEU A 164 -12.14 -13.55 -7.14
CA LEU A 164 -12.52 -13.86 -8.52
C LEU A 164 -13.79 -13.10 -8.94
N SER A 165 -14.79 -13.04 -8.07
CA SER A 165 -16.05 -12.34 -8.34
C SER A 165 -15.81 -10.84 -8.57
N THR A 166 -14.98 -10.19 -7.74
CA THR A 166 -14.63 -8.78 -7.98
C THR A 166 -13.89 -8.57 -9.30
N GLU A 167 -12.95 -9.47 -9.64
CA GLU A 167 -12.20 -9.40 -10.90
C GLU A 167 -13.13 -9.49 -12.13
N LEU A 168 -14.10 -10.41 -12.09
CA LEU A 168 -15.10 -10.59 -13.15
C LEU A 168 -16.05 -9.39 -13.29
N ILE A 169 -16.36 -8.70 -12.18
CA ILE A 169 -17.16 -7.45 -12.19
C ILE A 169 -16.37 -6.26 -12.76
N GLY A 170 -15.05 -6.42 -12.89
CA GLY A 170 -14.14 -5.38 -13.36
C GLY A 170 -13.51 -4.52 -12.25
N ILE A 171 -13.65 -4.94 -10.98
CA ILE A 171 -12.91 -4.41 -9.82
C ILE A 171 -11.69 -5.28 -9.55
N HIS A 172 -10.62 -4.70 -9.01
CA HIS A 172 -9.45 -5.49 -8.63
C HIS A 172 -9.75 -6.57 -7.57
N ALA A 173 -9.27 -7.80 -7.79
CA ALA A 173 -9.40 -8.95 -6.90
C ALA A 173 -9.12 -8.69 -5.40
N LEU A 174 -8.23 -7.73 -5.11
CA LEU A 174 -7.88 -7.31 -3.75
C LEU A 174 -9.10 -6.89 -2.92
N PHE A 175 -10.05 -6.15 -3.53
CA PHE A 175 -11.21 -5.64 -2.81
C PHE A 175 -12.16 -6.77 -2.39
N GLY A 176 -12.30 -7.81 -3.22
CA GLY A 176 -13.04 -9.01 -2.87
C GLY A 176 -12.40 -9.76 -1.69
N ALA A 177 -11.09 -9.98 -1.74
CA ALA A 177 -10.35 -10.62 -0.64
C ALA A 177 -10.45 -9.81 0.67
N PHE A 178 -10.39 -8.47 0.58
CA PHE A 178 -10.54 -7.58 1.72
C PHE A 178 -11.94 -7.66 2.35
N LEU A 179 -12.99 -7.60 1.53
CA LEU A 179 -14.37 -7.72 2.02
C LEU A 179 -14.63 -9.09 2.64
N ALA A 180 -14.07 -10.16 2.06
CA ALA A 180 -14.09 -11.50 2.66
C ALA A 180 -13.48 -11.49 4.07
N GLY A 181 -12.33 -10.84 4.27
CA GLY A 181 -11.74 -10.64 5.59
C GLY A 181 -12.62 -9.87 6.58
N ILE A 182 -13.31 -8.82 6.12
CA ILE A 182 -14.22 -8.00 6.94
C ILE A 182 -15.40 -8.83 7.47
N ILE A 183 -15.98 -9.69 6.64
CA ILE A 183 -17.17 -10.49 7.02
C ILE A 183 -16.82 -11.72 7.87
N MET A 184 -15.53 -12.09 7.99
CA MET A 184 -15.12 -13.26 8.78
C MET A 184 -15.62 -13.17 10.23
N PRO A 185 -16.16 -14.24 10.82
CA PRO A 185 -16.74 -14.19 12.16
C PRO A 185 -15.70 -13.84 13.22
N THR A 186 -16.09 -13.02 14.19
CA THR A 186 -15.26 -12.68 15.37
C THR A 186 -15.57 -13.56 16.58
N ALA A 187 -16.64 -14.36 16.53
CA ALA A 187 -17.02 -15.29 17.58
C ALA A 187 -15.87 -16.25 17.94
N GLY A 188 -15.69 -16.53 19.23
CA GLY A 188 -14.67 -17.46 19.73
C GLY A 188 -13.21 -17.06 19.42
N GLY A 189 -12.97 -15.79 19.07
CA GLY A 189 -11.64 -15.32 18.64
C GLY A 189 -11.20 -15.92 17.29
N PHE A 190 -12.15 -16.44 16.50
CA PHE A 190 -11.87 -17.15 15.25
C PHE A 190 -11.08 -16.30 14.26
N ARG A 191 -11.43 -15.01 14.11
CA ARG A 191 -10.69 -14.09 13.24
C ARG A 191 -9.21 -13.99 13.61
N GLN A 192 -8.88 -13.86 14.89
CA GLN A 192 -7.48 -13.77 15.36
C GLN A 192 -6.73 -15.08 15.11
N LYS A 193 -7.37 -16.23 15.38
CA LYS A 193 -6.80 -17.56 15.09
C LYS A 193 -6.53 -17.74 13.59
N LEU A 194 -7.44 -17.28 12.74
CA LEU A 194 -7.25 -17.27 11.29
C LEU A 194 -6.09 -16.37 10.86
N VAL A 195 -5.99 -15.16 11.42
CA VAL A 195 -4.90 -14.23 11.10
C VAL A 195 -3.55 -14.90 11.28
N VAL A 196 -3.31 -15.57 12.41
CA VAL A 196 -2.03 -16.27 12.67
C VAL A 196 -1.75 -17.35 11.60
N ARG A 197 -2.75 -18.17 11.25
CA ARG A 197 -2.57 -19.25 10.27
C ARG A 197 -2.37 -18.73 8.84
N VAL A 198 -3.14 -17.74 8.44
CA VAL A 198 -3.05 -17.09 7.12
C VAL A 198 -1.76 -16.28 7.01
N GLU A 199 -1.32 -15.61 8.07
CA GLU A 199 -0.06 -14.88 8.13
C GLU A 199 1.14 -15.81 7.96
N ASN A 200 1.14 -16.98 8.62
CA ASN A 200 2.20 -17.97 8.45
C ASN A 200 2.27 -18.48 6.99
N LEU A 201 1.12 -18.83 6.39
CA LEU A 201 1.08 -19.24 4.98
C LEU A 201 1.53 -18.10 4.05
N SER A 202 1.06 -16.88 4.31
CA SER A 202 1.33 -15.73 3.47
C SER A 202 2.81 -15.34 3.54
N SER A 203 3.39 -15.25 4.73
CA SER A 203 4.78 -14.83 4.92
C SER A 203 5.80 -15.86 4.42
N VAL A 204 5.51 -17.16 4.54
CA VAL A 204 6.43 -18.24 4.14
C VAL A 204 6.33 -18.55 2.64
N LEU A 205 5.13 -18.48 2.04
CA LEU A 205 4.91 -18.92 0.66
C LEU A 205 4.46 -17.80 -0.27
N LEU A 206 3.34 -17.13 0.03
CA LEU A 206 2.71 -16.21 -0.93
C LEU A 206 3.53 -14.93 -1.14
N LEU A 207 4.12 -14.40 -0.07
CA LEU A 207 4.89 -13.16 -0.10
C LEU A 207 6.21 -13.33 -0.86
N PRO A 208 7.03 -14.36 -0.60
CA PRO A 208 8.23 -14.61 -1.38
C PRO A 208 7.91 -14.88 -2.86
N LEU A 209 6.83 -15.62 -3.14
CA LEU A 209 6.40 -15.88 -4.52
C LEU A 209 5.97 -14.60 -5.24
N PHE A 210 5.22 -13.72 -4.57
CA PHE A 210 4.86 -12.41 -5.10
C PHE A 210 6.10 -11.59 -5.47
N PHE A 211 7.08 -11.50 -4.56
CA PHE A 211 8.33 -10.80 -4.85
C PHE A 211 9.14 -11.45 -5.97
N ALA A 212 9.19 -12.79 -6.03
CA ALA A 212 9.84 -13.50 -7.13
C ALA A 212 9.17 -13.19 -8.48
N PHE A 213 7.83 -13.16 -8.54
CA PHE A 213 7.09 -12.81 -9.75
C PHE A 213 7.36 -11.38 -10.21
N ILE A 214 7.33 -10.41 -9.29
CA ILE A 214 7.68 -9.02 -9.60
C ILE A 214 9.13 -8.93 -10.08
N GLY A 215 10.06 -9.63 -9.43
CA GLY A 215 11.46 -9.69 -9.82
C GLY A 215 11.66 -10.25 -11.23
N LEU A 216 10.98 -11.36 -11.56
CA LEU A 216 11.03 -11.98 -12.90
C LEU A 216 10.45 -11.09 -14.00
N ARG A 217 9.41 -10.29 -13.70
CA ARG A 217 8.89 -9.27 -14.64
C ARG A 217 9.84 -8.08 -14.78
N THR A 218 10.65 -7.78 -13.78
CA THR A 218 11.52 -6.60 -13.77
C THR A 218 12.71 -6.83 -14.69
N GLN A 219 12.61 -6.34 -15.92
CA GLN A 219 13.65 -6.51 -16.94
C GLN A 219 14.62 -5.33 -16.90
N ILE A 220 15.61 -5.40 -16.00
CA ILE A 220 16.67 -4.37 -15.89
C ILE A 220 17.43 -4.23 -17.21
N GLY A 221 17.54 -5.31 -18.00
CA GLY A 221 18.10 -5.28 -19.36
C GLY A 221 17.29 -4.48 -20.38
N LEU A 222 16.18 -3.82 -20.01
CA LEU A 222 15.54 -2.78 -20.82
C LEU A 222 16.16 -1.40 -20.61
N LEU A 223 16.93 -1.22 -19.52
CA LEU A 223 17.62 0.02 -19.16
C LEU A 223 19.06 -0.01 -19.70
N ASN A 224 19.22 -0.24 -21.00
CA ASN A 224 20.54 -0.43 -21.63
C ASN A 224 21.25 0.89 -21.97
N GLY A 225 20.53 2.02 -21.99
CA GLY A 225 21.09 3.32 -22.32
C GLY A 225 21.39 4.18 -21.09
N GLY A 226 22.44 5.01 -21.16
CA GLY A 226 22.72 6.03 -20.14
C GLY A 226 21.54 7.00 -19.93
N ARG A 227 20.75 7.25 -20.98
CA ARG A 227 19.51 8.05 -20.91
C ARG A 227 18.43 7.40 -20.06
N ASP A 228 18.24 6.08 -20.15
CA ASP A 228 17.22 5.38 -19.36
C ASP A 228 17.58 5.38 -17.87
N TRP A 229 18.86 5.20 -17.54
CA TRP A 229 19.34 5.36 -16.16
C TRP A 229 19.21 6.78 -15.65
N LEU A 230 19.51 7.79 -16.47
CA LEU A 230 19.29 9.20 -16.11
C LEU A 230 17.83 9.46 -15.75
N ILE A 231 16.89 8.94 -16.57
CA ILE A 231 15.45 9.06 -16.29
C ILE A 231 15.08 8.30 -15.01
N CYS A 232 15.61 7.10 -14.80
CA CYS A 232 15.37 6.32 -13.58
C CYS A 232 15.85 7.08 -12.33
N PHE A 233 17.06 7.65 -12.35
CA PHE A 233 17.58 8.47 -11.27
C PHE A 233 16.77 9.76 -11.07
N ALA A 234 16.30 10.38 -12.15
CA ALA A 234 15.40 11.53 -12.07
C ALA A 234 14.07 11.14 -11.39
N ILE A 235 13.46 9.99 -11.74
CA ILE A 235 12.26 9.46 -11.09
C ILE A 235 12.51 9.25 -9.59
N ILE A 236 13.64 8.62 -9.22
CA ILE A 236 14.02 8.39 -7.82
C ILE A 236 14.20 9.72 -7.07
N GLY A 237 14.90 10.68 -7.67
CA GLY A 237 15.13 11.99 -7.08
C GLY A 237 13.83 12.75 -6.85
N VAL A 238 12.97 12.81 -7.88
CA VAL A 238 11.65 13.47 -7.81
C VAL A 238 10.75 12.77 -6.79
N ALA A 239 10.71 11.44 -6.78
CA ALA A 239 9.93 10.68 -5.79
C ALA A 239 10.41 10.96 -4.36
N THR A 240 11.73 10.92 -4.14
CA THR A 240 12.32 11.14 -2.82
C THR A 240 12.06 12.57 -2.36
N VAL A 241 12.34 13.57 -3.20
CA VAL A 241 12.13 15.00 -2.86
C VAL A 241 10.65 15.29 -2.64
N GLY A 242 9.78 14.81 -3.52
CA GLY A 242 8.33 14.99 -3.39
C GLY A 242 7.78 14.36 -2.12
N LYS A 243 8.17 13.13 -1.82
CA LYS A 243 7.62 12.37 -0.69
C LYS A 243 8.21 12.81 0.63
N LEU A 244 9.53 12.85 0.75
CA LEU A 244 10.23 13.27 1.95
C LEU A 244 10.00 14.76 2.22
N GLY A 245 10.23 15.60 1.21
CA GLY A 245 10.07 17.05 1.32
C GLY A 245 8.63 17.46 1.52
N GLY A 246 7.69 16.88 0.77
CA GLY A 246 6.27 17.18 0.92
C GLY A 246 5.72 16.79 2.29
N THR A 247 6.12 15.63 2.81
CA THR A 247 5.76 15.22 4.17
C THR A 247 6.42 16.13 5.21
N ALA A 248 7.71 16.44 5.08
CA ALA A 248 8.42 17.26 6.06
C ALA A 248 7.85 18.69 6.10
N LEU A 249 7.54 19.27 4.95
CA LEU A 249 6.93 20.59 4.85
C LEU A 249 5.53 20.61 5.49
N THR A 250 4.69 19.65 5.14
CA THR A 250 3.31 19.57 5.68
C THR A 250 3.30 19.28 7.19
N ALA A 251 4.18 18.40 7.66
CA ALA A 251 4.40 18.17 9.10
C ALA A 251 4.85 19.44 9.82
N ARG A 252 5.74 20.22 9.20
CA ARG A 252 6.20 21.49 9.77
C ARG A 252 5.07 22.52 9.86
N LEU A 253 4.21 22.61 8.86
CA LEU A 253 3.05 23.51 8.85
C LEU A 253 2.02 23.20 9.95
N VAL A 254 1.97 21.95 10.42
CA VAL A 254 1.11 21.53 11.54
C VAL A 254 1.82 21.65 12.89
N GLY A 255 3.02 22.25 12.93
CA GLY A 255 3.73 22.60 14.16
C GLY A 255 4.79 21.59 14.62
N MET A 256 5.08 20.54 13.83
CA MET A 256 6.17 19.61 14.18
C MET A 256 7.55 20.31 14.06
N GLN A 257 8.50 19.89 14.89
CA GLN A 257 9.88 20.34 14.79
C GLN A 257 10.50 19.85 13.48
N TRP A 258 11.35 20.66 12.83
CA TRP A 258 11.99 20.29 11.55
C TRP A 258 12.61 18.89 11.56
N ARG A 259 13.28 18.52 12.65
CA ARG A 259 13.88 17.20 12.82
C ARG A 259 12.83 16.09 12.76
N GLU A 260 11.76 16.20 13.53
CA GLU A 260 10.67 15.20 13.54
C GLU A 260 9.94 15.17 12.21
N SER A 261 9.79 16.31 11.55
CA SER A 261 9.24 16.41 10.20
C SER A 261 10.07 15.66 9.16
N PHE A 262 11.41 15.79 9.19
CA PHE A 262 12.30 15.03 8.29
C PHE A 262 12.33 13.54 8.62
N GLN A 263 12.28 13.16 9.90
CA GLN A 263 12.14 11.76 10.30
C GLN A 263 10.82 11.16 9.80
N LEU A 264 9.72 11.91 9.91
CA LEU A 264 8.43 11.50 9.38
C LEU A 264 8.47 11.39 7.85
N GLY A 265 9.11 12.34 7.16
CA GLY A 265 9.31 12.29 5.72
C GLY A 265 10.13 11.07 5.28
N ALA A 266 11.21 10.74 6.00
CA ALA A 266 11.99 9.53 5.75
C ALA A 266 11.14 8.26 5.92
N LEU A 267 10.30 8.20 6.96
CA LEU A 267 9.35 7.10 7.17
C LEU A 267 8.31 7.01 6.04
N MET A 268 7.75 8.13 5.59
CA MET A 268 6.76 8.16 4.51
C MET A 268 7.35 7.86 3.12
N ASN A 269 8.66 7.94 2.95
CA ASN A 269 9.37 7.53 1.73
C ASN A 269 9.44 6.01 1.54
N THR A 270 8.99 5.25 2.53
CA THR A 270 8.92 3.79 2.48
C THR A 270 7.91 3.33 1.45
N ARG A 271 8.40 2.56 0.49
CA ARG A 271 7.60 1.87 -0.51
C ARG A 271 7.57 0.38 -0.20
N GLY A 272 6.90 -0.40 -1.04
CA GLY A 272 6.85 -1.84 -0.85
C GLY A 272 5.68 -2.48 -1.55
N LEU A 273 5.16 -3.54 -0.92
CA LEU A 273 4.13 -4.42 -1.48
C LEU A 273 2.96 -3.67 -2.13
N MET A 274 2.41 -2.68 -1.43
CA MET A 274 1.25 -1.94 -1.90
C MET A 274 1.52 -1.20 -3.21
N GLU A 275 2.71 -0.62 -3.36
CA GLU A 275 3.12 0.03 -4.60
C GLU A 275 3.36 -0.99 -5.71
N LEU A 276 4.05 -2.09 -5.43
CA LEU A 276 4.31 -3.13 -6.43
C LEU A 276 3.02 -3.73 -6.98
N ILE A 277 2.00 -3.91 -6.14
CA ILE A 277 0.66 -4.33 -6.57
C ILE A 277 0.07 -3.27 -7.50
N ALA A 278 0.08 -1.99 -7.10
CA ALA A 278 -0.41 -0.92 -7.95
C ALA A 278 0.30 -0.89 -9.31
N LEU A 279 1.63 -0.90 -9.34
CA LEU A 279 2.43 -0.91 -10.57
C LEU A 279 2.08 -2.10 -11.48
N ASN A 280 1.83 -3.27 -10.90
CA ASN A 280 1.42 -4.45 -11.66
C ASN A 280 0.05 -4.24 -12.32
N ILE A 281 -0.92 -3.66 -11.59
CA ILE A 281 -2.22 -3.26 -12.15
C ILE A 281 -2.04 -2.29 -13.31
N GLY A 282 -1.22 -1.25 -13.14
CA GLY A 282 -0.95 -0.27 -14.20
C GLY A 282 -0.34 -0.89 -15.44
N TYR A 283 0.54 -1.87 -15.26
CA TYR A 283 1.13 -2.63 -16.37
C TYR A 283 0.09 -3.53 -17.07
N GLU A 284 -0.72 -4.27 -16.32
CA GLU A 284 -1.74 -5.17 -16.87
C GLU A 284 -2.87 -4.44 -17.59
N LEU A 285 -3.20 -3.23 -17.15
CA LEU A 285 -4.12 -2.33 -17.85
C LEU A 285 -3.50 -1.67 -19.09
N GLY A 286 -2.23 -1.94 -19.40
CA GLY A 286 -1.52 -1.32 -20.52
C GLY A 286 -1.31 0.17 -20.35
N ILE A 287 -1.34 0.71 -19.12
CA ILE A 287 -1.04 2.12 -18.84
C ILE A 287 0.48 2.31 -18.85
N LEU A 288 1.21 1.39 -18.22
CA LEU A 288 2.66 1.42 -18.11
C LEU A 288 3.31 0.46 -19.12
N SER A 289 4.32 0.94 -19.83
CA SER A 289 5.23 0.04 -20.55
C SER A 289 6.12 -0.73 -19.57
N LEU A 290 6.68 -1.85 -20.02
CA LEU A 290 7.58 -2.67 -19.20
C LEU A 290 8.83 -1.89 -18.74
N ARG A 291 9.26 -0.90 -19.54
CA ARG A 291 10.41 -0.05 -19.24
C ARG A 291 10.15 0.87 -18.05
N ILE A 292 9.04 1.61 -18.05
CA ILE A 292 8.70 2.49 -16.93
C ILE A 292 8.26 1.70 -15.69
N PHE A 293 7.59 0.56 -15.88
CA PHE A 293 7.33 -0.38 -14.79
C PHE A 293 8.63 -0.76 -14.08
N THR A 294 9.66 -1.16 -14.83
CA THR A 294 10.99 -1.51 -14.30
C THR A 294 11.61 -0.32 -13.54
N MET A 295 11.56 0.90 -14.11
CA MET A 295 12.08 2.10 -13.42
C MET A 295 11.36 2.40 -12.11
N LEU A 296 10.04 2.22 -12.05
CA LEU A 296 9.23 2.45 -10.85
C LEU A 296 9.47 1.36 -9.80
N VAL A 297 9.68 0.11 -10.20
CA VAL A 297 10.10 -0.97 -9.28
C VAL A 297 11.46 -0.66 -8.67
N VAL A 298 12.44 -0.24 -9.49
CA VAL A 298 13.77 0.18 -8.99
C VAL A 298 13.63 1.36 -8.03
N MET A 299 12.77 2.33 -8.35
CA MET A 299 12.48 3.45 -7.45
C MET A 299 11.95 2.97 -6.11
N ALA A 300 10.93 2.09 -6.11
CA ALA A 300 10.35 1.55 -4.88
C ALA A 300 11.39 0.84 -4.00
N LEU A 301 12.28 0.05 -4.60
CA LEU A 301 13.35 -0.63 -3.87
C LEU A 301 14.35 0.38 -3.27
N VAL A 302 14.84 1.32 -4.09
CA VAL A 302 15.84 2.31 -3.68
C VAL A 302 15.30 3.21 -2.57
N THR A 303 14.10 3.76 -2.72
CA THR A 303 13.51 4.67 -1.71
C THR A 303 13.26 3.96 -0.38
N THR A 304 12.90 2.67 -0.42
CA THR A 304 12.72 1.84 0.78
C THR A 304 14.03 1.56 1.49
N VAL A 305 15.08 1.22 0.74
CA VAL A 305 16.43 1.05 1.30
C VAL A 305 16.94 2.37 1.89
N MET A 306 16.65 3.51 1.24
CA MET A 306 17.02 4.84 1.73
C MET A 306 16.33 5.23 3.03
N THR A 307 15.14 4.71 3.36
CA THR A 307 14.43 5.01 4.62
C THR A 307 15.33 4.80 5.83
N GLY A 308 16.08 3.69 5.88
CA GLY A 308 16.95 3.34 7.01
C GLY A 308 18.08 4.35 7.26
N PRO A 309 18.93 4.64 6.28
CA PRO A 309 19.96 5.68 6.37
C PRO A 309 19.40 7.07 6.65
N LEU A 310 18.30 7.47 6.01
CA LEU A 310 17.68 8.78 6.23
C LEU A 310 17.15 8.93 7.66
N LEU A 311 16.53 7.88 8.20
CA LEU A 311 16.12 7.84 9.60
C LEU A 311 17.31 7.97 10.57
N ALA A 312 18.44 7.34 10.25
CA ALA A 312 19.66 7.45 11.06
C ALA A 312 20.29 8.84 10.96
N LEU A 313 20.25 9.47 9.80
CA LEU A 313 20.74 10.83 9.56
C LEU A 313 19.94 11.89 10.33
N PHE A 314 18.61 11.76 10.36
CA PHE A 314 17.73 12.71 11.05
C PHE A 314 17.44 12.34 12.51
N GLY A 315 17.75 11.10 12.90
CA GLY A 315 17.61 10.60 14.27
C GLY A 315 18.80 10.94 15.17
N ARG A 316 18.56 10.97 16.49
CA ARG A 316 19.67 10.94 17.45
C ARG A 316 20.34 9.56 17.37
N ARG A 317 21.67 9.52 17.52
CA ARG A 317 22.38 8.32 18.02
C ARG A 317 21.92 8.06 19.45
N THR A 318 20.71 7.56 19.65
CA THR A 318 20.35 6.89 20.89
C THR A 318 20.84 5.46 20.76
N MET A 319 22.13 5.26 21.09
CA MET A 319 22.56 3.98 21.63
C MET A 319 21.59 3.65 22.77
N PRO A 320 20.97 2.47 22.82
CA PRO A 320 20.34 2.01 24.04
C PRO A 320 21.44 1.90 25.09
N SER A 321 21.50 2.85 26.02
CA SER A 321 22.30 2.70 27.22
C SER A 321 21.71 1.57 28.07
N SER A 322 22.56 0.60 28.38
CA SER A 322 22.47 -0.42 29.43
C SER A 322 21.30 -1.44 29.36
N VAL A 323 21.58 -2.59 28.73
CA VAL A 323 21.32 -3.90 29.34
C VAL A 323 22.67 -4.58 29.54
N SER A 324 23.45 -4.06 30.48
CA SER A 324 24.60 -4.75 31.06
C SER A 324 24.52 -4.47 32.55
N GLY A 325 24.15 -5.50 33.32
CA GLY A 325 23.97 -5.40 34.77
C GLY A 325 22.67 -6.04 35.27
N ALA A 326 22.45 -7.32 34.99
CA ALA A 326 21.68 -8.23 35.85
C ALA A 326 21.66 -9.63 35.21
N VAL A 327 22.78 -10.37 35.29
CA VAL A 327 22.87 -11.79 35.71
C VAL A 327 24.37 -12.07 35.89
N ALA A 328 24.92 -11.60 37.00
CA ALA A 328 26.20 -12.05 37.55
C ALA A 328 26.13 -11.87 39.06
N SER A 329 25.33 -12.73 39.70
CA SER A 329 25.40 -13.17 41.10
C SER A 329 24.21 -14.08 41.38
#